data_AF-A0A763MQG6-F1
#
_entry.id   AF-A0A763MQG6-F1
#
_cell.length_a   1.000
_cell.length_b   1.000
_cell.length_c   1.000
_cell.angle_alpha   90.00
_cell.angle_beta   90.00
_cell.angle_gamma   90.00
#
_symmetry.space_group_name_H-M   'P 1'
#
loop_
_entity.id
_entity.type
_entity.pdbx_description
1 polymer ?
#
loop_
_entity_poly.entity_id
_entity_poly.type
_entity_poly.pdbx_seq_one_letter_code
_entity_poly.pdbx_strand_id
1 'polypeptide(L)'
;MARGPALILRLPCLALAQPLLEAYLRAAEHFRVPPELLWAVTQTESGANLSGKHRPWPWTLNIKGTGYRYASREQACEALLAAIRRTSPKRIDVGLGQINIGWHRAYFASPCDALHPLQNLSLIAQLLRQRYDERPGSWLNAAARYHRPAGGAPAARYRKLVSRHLPQATPP
;
A
#
# COMPACT_ATOMS: atom_id res chain seq x y z
N MET A 1 38.30 -12.78 -40.76
CA MET A 1 37.76 -12.05 -39.59
C MET A 1 36.34 -11.61 -39.92
N ALA A 2 35.32 -12.29 -39.41
CA ALA A 2 33.92 -11.91 -39.62
C ALA A 2 33.22 -11.80 -38.26
N ARG A 3 32.54 -10.67 -38.07
CA ARG A 3 31.94 -10.18 -36.82
C ARG A 3 30.71 -11.02 -36.45
N GLY A 4 30.68 -11.57 -35.23
CA GLY A 4 29.50 -12.25 -34.67
C GLY A 4 28.41 -11.25 -34.26
N PRO A 5 27.13 -11.66 -34.25
CA PRO A 5 26.03 -10.77 -33.94
C PRO A 5 26.00 -10.46 -32.44
N ALA A 6 25.79 -9.19 -32.11
CA ALA A 6 25.56 -8.75 -30.74
C ALA A 6 24.18 -9.23 -30.27
N LEU A 7 24.17 -10.15 -29.31
CA LEU A 7 22.96 -10.61 -28.63
C LEU A 7 22.48 -9.51 -27.68
N ILE A 8 21.41 -8.79 -28.07
CA ILE A 8 20.74 -7.83 -27.18
C ILE A 8 19.89 -8.64 -26.19
N LEU A 9 20.41 -8.85 -24.99
CA LEU A 9 19.68 -9.47 -23.89
C LEU A 9 18.65 -8.48 -23.34
N ARG A 10 17.37 -8.64 -23.72
CA ARG A 10 16.26 -7.97 -23.05
C ARG A 10 16.08 -8.58 -21.66
N LEU A 11 16.58 -7.91 -20.62
CA LEU A 11 16.29 -8.25 -19.23
C LEU A 11 14.77 -8.19 -18.98
N PRO A 12 14.12 -9.31 -18.61
CA PRO A 12 12.71 -9.26 -18.28
C PRO A 12 12.54 -8.56 -16.93
N CYS A 13 11.78 -7.47 -16.92
CA CYS A 13 11.26 -6.80 -15.73
C CYS A 13 10.18 -7.69 -15.07
N LEU A 14 10.55 -8.92 -14.64
CA LEU A 14 9.62 -9.92 -14.08
C LEU A 14 9.90 -10.24 -12.59
N ALA A 15 11.08 -9.91 -12.07
CA ALA A 15 11.51 -10.39 -10.74
C ALA A 15 10.76 -9.77 -9.53
N LEU A 16 10.06 -8.64 -9.70
CA LEU A 16 9.32 -7.98 -8.60
C LEU A 16 7.81 -8.24 -8.59
N ALA A 17 7.25 -8.82 -9.66
CA ALA A 17 5.80 -8.97 -9.79
C ALA A 17 5.25 -10.15 -8.98
N GLN A 18 5.90 -11.32 -9.08
CA GLN A 18 5.48 -12.54 -8.37
C GLN A 18 5.54 -12.42 -6.83
N PRO A 19 6.57 -11.80 -6.22
CA PRO A 19 6.62 -11.67 -4.76
C PRO A 19 5.52 -10.78 -4.18
N LEU A 20 5.01 -9.82 -4.96
CA LEU A 20 3.99 -8.88 -4.47
C LEU A 20 2.59 -9.48 -4.52
N LEU A 21 2.23 -10.25 -5.55
CA LEU A 21 0.96 -10.98 -5.59
C LEU A 21 0.83 -11.91 -4.39
N GLU A 22 1.84 -12.74 -4.16
CA GLU A 22 1.90 -13.66 -3.02
C GLU A 22 1.75 -12.93 -1.68
N ALA A 23 2.30 -11.71 -1.57
CA ALA A 23 2.12 -10.86 -0.40
C ALA A 23 0.65 -10.49 -0.15
N TYR A 24 -0.09 -10.12 -1.20
CA TYR A 24 -1.52 -9.79 -1.09
C TYR A 24 -2.32 -11.02 -0.66
N LEU A 25 -2.13 -12.15 -1.35
CA LEU A 25 -2.89 -13.37 -1.09
C LEU A 25 -2.63 -13.88 0.33
N ARG A 26 -1.37 -13.96 0.75
CA ARG A 26 -1.01 -14.42 2.10
C ARG A 26 -1.56 -13.52 3.20
N ALA A 27 -1.47 -12.20 3.04
CA ALA A 27 -2.00 -11.27 4.04
C ALA A 27 -3.54 -11.33 4.11
N ALA A 28 -4.20 -11.37 2.95
CA ALA A 28 -5.65 -11.49 2.84
C ALA A 28 -6.15 -12.79 3.49
N GLU A 29 -5.52 -13.92 3.19
CA GLU A 29 -5.83 -15.23 3.77
C GLU A 29 -5.63 -15.23 5.28
N HIS A 30 -4.44 -14.83 5.75
CA HIS A 30 -4.08 -14.88 7.16
C HIS A 30 -5.04 -14.07 8.05
N PHE A 31 -5.43 -12.87 7.59
CA PHE A 31 -6.35 -12.00 8.34
C PHE A 31 -7.81 -12.15 7.93
N ARG A 32 -8.14 -13.09 7.03
CA ARG A 32 -9.50 -13.36 6.54
C ARG A 32 -10.17 -12.09 6.00
N VAL A 33 -9.46 -11.39 5.12
CA VAL A 33 -9.93 -10.23 4.36
C VAL A 33 -10.05 -10.65 2.89
N PRO A 34 -11.11 -10.23 2.16
CA PRO A 34 -11.20 -10.49 0.73
C PRO A 34 -9.98 -9.89 0.00
N PRO A 35 -9.25 -10.67 -0.82
CA PRO A 35 -8.05 -10.18 -1.50
C PRO A 35 -8.36 -9.01 -2.45
N GLU A 36 -9.54 -9.01 -3.08
CA GLU A 36 -10.02 -7.93 -3.95
C GLU A 36 -10.23 -6.63 -3.17
N LEU A 37 -10.72 -6.72 -1.92
CA LEU A 37 -10.84 -5.56 -1.05
C LEU A 37 -9.47 -5.01 -0.67
N LEU A 38 -8.54 -5.88 -0.26
CA LEU A 38 -7.19 -5.46 0.12
C LEU A 38 -6.50 -4.75 -1.05
N TRP A 39 -6.62 -5.29 -2.27
CA TRP A 39 -6.15 -4.65 -3.49
C TRP A 39 -6.84 -3.31 -3.78
N ALA A 40 -8.17 -3.25 -3.70
CA ALA A 40 -8.91 -2.02 -3.95
C ALA A 40 -8.55 -0.89 -2.96
N VAL A 41 -8.27 -1.24 -1.70
CA VAL A 41 -7.80 -0.31 -0.67
C VAL A 41 -6.42 0.23 -1.03
N THR A 42 -5.43 -0.63 -1.31
CA THR A 42 -4.07 -0.16 -1.65
C THR A 42 -4.04 0.61 -2.97
N GLN A 43 -4.92 0.27 -3.91
CA GLN A 43 -5.08 1.02 -5.16
C GLN A 43 -5.62 2.44 -4.92
N THR A 44 -6.52 2.59 -3.94
CA THR A 44 -7.07 3.88 -3.51
C THR A 44 -6.05 4.71 -2.74
N GLU A 45 -5.22 4.07 -1.91
CA GLU A 45 -4.28 4.72 -0.99
C GLU A 45 -2.98 5.15 -1.67
N SER A 46 -2.34 4.27 -2.45
CA SER A 46 -1.02 4.53 -3.04
C SER A 46 -0.93 4.30 -4.54
N GLY A 47 -2.08 4.21 -5.22
CA GLY A 47 -2.16 4.07 -6.67
C GLY A 47 -1.27 5.08 -7.41
N ALA A 48 -0.51 4.59 -8.39
CA ALA A 48 0.41 5.37 -9.19
C ALA A 48 0.44 4.86 -10.64
N ASN A 49 0.57 5.78 -11.59
CA ASN A 49 0.83 5.45 -12.99
C ASN A 49 2.32 5.13 -13.15
N LEU A 50 2.64 3.85 -13.36
CA LEU A 50 4.01 3.38 -13.51
C LEU A 50 4.11 2.48 -14.74
N SER A 51 4.97 2.87 -15.67
CA SER A 51 5.18 2.16 -16.94
C SER A 51 3.87 1.88 -17.69
N GLY A 52 2.96 2.86 -17.72
CA GLY A 52 1.67 2.76 -18.39
C GLY A 52 0.59 1.96 -17.66
N LYS A 53 0.88 1.43 -16.46
CA LYS A 53 -0.10 0.72 -15.62
C LYS A 53 -0.36 1.47 -14.32
N HIS A 54 -1.63 1.65 -13.98
CA HIS A 54 -2.01 2.18 -12.67
C HIS A 54 -2.03 1.04 -11.65
N ARG A 55 -1.18 1.11 -10.62
CA ARG A 55 -1.05 0.07 -9.59
C ARG A 55 -0.61 0.65 -8.24
N PRO A 56 -0.83 -0.04 -7.10
CA PRO A 56 -0.33 0.38 -5.81
C PRO A 56 1.20 0.48 -5.82
N TRP A 57 1.76 1.52 -5.19
CA TRP A 57 3.20 1.72 -5.11
C TRP A 57 3.70 1.70 -3.65
N PRO A 58 4.60 0.77 -3.29
CA PRO A 58 4.99 0.56 -1.89
C PRO A 58 5.92 1.65 -1.35
N TRP A 59 6.61 2.38 -2.23
CA TRP A 59 7.55 3.44 -1.83
C TRP A 59 6.90 4.81 -1.97
N THR A 60 5.71 4.92 -1.38
CA THR A 60 4.90 6.13 -1.33
C THR A 60 4.90 6.68 0.08
N LEU A 61 5.15 7.98 0.21
CA LEU A 61 5.03 8.73 1.47
C LEU A 61 3.99 9.83 1.31
N ASN A 62 3.17 10.04 2.33
CA ASN A 62 2.46 11.29 2.51
C ASN A 62 3.10 12.03 3.69
N ILE A 63 3.64 13.22 3.47
CA ILE A 63 4.23 14.04 4.51
C ILE A 63 3.42 15.33 4.61
N LYS A 64 2.70 15.51 5.73
CA LYS A 64 1.91 16.71 6.02
C LYS A 64 0.82 17.01 4.95
N GLY A 65 0.33 15.98 4.25
CA GLY A 65 -0.66 16.13 3.17
C GLY A 65 -0.05 16.14 1.76
N THR A 66 1.28 16.16 1.64
CA THR A 66 1.97 16.13 0.34
C THR A 66 2.46 14.72 0.03
N GLY A 67 2.04 14.19 -1.13
CA GLY A 67 2.42 12.86 -1.60
C GLY A 67 3.77 12.85 -2.32
N TYR A 68 4.60 11.87 -2.03
CA TYR A 68 5.90 11.61 -2.65
C TYR A 68 5.99 10.14 -3.06
N ARG A 69 6.61 9.87 -4.20
CA ARG A 69 6.85 8.51 -4.70
C ARG A 69 8.31 8.36 -5.08
N TYR A 70 8.92 7.27 -4.62
CA TYR A 70 10.36 7.02 -4.81
C TYR A 70 10.59 5.79 -5.66
N ALA A 71 11.74 5.71 -6.32
CA ALA A 71 12.05 4.60 -7.22
C ALA A 71 12.48 3.33 -6.48
N SER A 72 12.90 3.43 -5.22
CA SER A 72 13.31 2.30 -4.38
C SER A 72 12.91 2.48 -2.92
N ARG A 73 13.00 1.38 -2.16
CA ARG A 73 12.77 1.36 -0.71
C ARG A 73 13.78 2.22 0.02
N GLU A 74 15.03 2.19 -0.43
CA GLU A 74 16.17 2.90 0.17
C GLU A 74 15.95 4.41 0.07
N GLN A 75 15.59 4.91 -1.12
CA GLN A 75 15.27 6.33 -1.32
C GLN A 75 14.08 6.78 -0.46
N ALA A 76 13.01 5.97 -0.41
CA ALA A 76 11.86 6.28 0.45
C ALA A 76 12.23 6.25 1.94
N CYS A 77 13.10 5.32 2.37
CA CYS A 77 13.55 5.21 3.75
C CYS A 77 14.39 6.42 4.16
N GLU A 78 15.33 6.86 3.32
CA GLU A 78 16.11 8.07 3.55
C GLU A 78 15.22 9.31 3.71
N ALA A 79 14.26 9.48 2.81
CA ALA A 79 13.31 10.58 2.87
C ALA A 79 12.40 10.49 4.11
N LEU A 80 11.94 9.29 4.47
CA LEU A 80 11.13 9.06 5.66
C LEU A 80 11.90 9.42 6.95
N LEU A 81 13.14 8.96 7.08
CA LEU A 81 13.99 9.28 8.22
C LEU A 81 14.27 10.78 8.30
N ALA A 82 14.48 11.46 7.17
CA ALA A 82 14.61 12.90 7.12
C ALA A 82 13.32 13.63 7.54
N ALA A 83 12.16 13.16 7.10
CA ALA A 83 10.86 13.74 7.42
C ALA A 83 10.53 13.64 8.92
N ILE A 84 10.79 12.49 9.54
CA ILE A 84 10.51 12.25 10.98
C ILE A 84 11.30 13.21 11.88
N ARG A 85 12.49 13.67 11.47
CA ARG A 85 13.27 14.66 12.24
C ARG A 85 12.66 16.06 12.23
N ARG A 86 11.78 16.37 11.27
CA ARG A 86 11.26 17.73 11.03
C ARG A 86 9.75 17.84 11.16
N THR A 87 9.04 16.72 11.15
CA THR A 87 7.59 16.64 11.13
C THR A 87 7.12 15.60 12.13
N SER A 88 6.05 15.91 12.87
CA SER A 88 5.41 14.93 13.76
C SER A 88 5.08 13.65 12.98
N PRO A 89 5.48 12.45 13.46
CA PRO A 89 5.14 11.18 12.82
C PRO A 89 3.64 10.96 12.60
N LYS A 90 2.78 11.60 13.41
CA LYS A 90 1.31 11.56 13.25
C LYS A 90 0.81 12.25 11.98
N ARG A 91 1.69 12.95 11.26
CA ARG A 91 1.41 13.61 9.99
C ARG A 91 2.17 12.96 8.83
N ILE A 92 2.62 11.71 9.02
CA ILE A 92 3.35 10.96 8.01
C ILE A 92 2.66 9.61 7.81
N ASP A 93 2.26 9.35 6.57
CA ASP A 93 1.67 8.09 6.15
C ASP A 93 2.59 7.37 5.16
N VAL A 94 2.69 6.05 5.27
CA VAL A 94 3.74 5.26 4.61
C VAL A 94 3.16 4.04 3.90
N GLY A 95 3.63 3.81 2.68
CA GLY A 95 3.49 2.53 1.99
C GLY A 95 2.17 2.32 1.27
N LEU A 96 1.89 1.06 0.95
CA LEU A 96 0.76 0.62 0.12
C LEU A 96 -0.60 1.07 0.65
N GLY A 97 -0.78 1.04 1.96
CA GLY A 97 -2.04 1.42 2.62
C GLY A 97 -2.01 2.78 3.30
N GLN A 98 -0.95 3.57 3.07
CA GLN A 98 -0.75 4.86 3.74
C GLN A 98 -0.91 4.73 5.27
N ILE A 99 -0.12 3.82 5.86
CA ILE A 99 -0.12 3.58 7.31
C ILE A 99 0.51 4.77 8.01
N ASN A 100 -0.23 5.38 8.95
CA ASN A 100 0.28 6.47 9.75
C ASN A 100 1.29 5.98 10.79
N ILE A 101 2.56 6.37 10.64
CA ILE A 101 3.64 5.87 11.50
C ILE A 101 3.62 6.46 12.91
N GLY A 102 2.92 7.58 13.14
CA GLY A 102 2.74 8.13 14.48
C GLY A 102 1.77 7.36 15.36
N TRP A 103 0.80 6.67 14.75
CA TRP A 103 -0.18 5.85 15.47
C TRP A 103 0.21 4.36 15.49
N HIS A 104 0.89 3.89 14.45
CA HIS A 104 1.17 2.46 14.26
C HIS A 104 2.65 2.09 14.41
N ARG A 105 3.49 2.96 15.00
CA ARG A 105 4.92 2.68 15.22
C ARG A 105 5.19 1.33 15.87
N ALA A 106 4.37 0.92 16.84
CA ALA A 106 4.60 -0.30 17.61
C ALA A 106 4.57 -1.60 16.78
N TYR A 107 4.04 -1.55 15.55
CA TYR A 107 4.01 -2.70 14.64
C TYR A 107 5.31 -2.91 13.86
N PHE A 108 6.28 -2.00 14.01
CA PHE A 108 7.50 -1.99 13.21
C PHE A 108 8.74 -1.89 14.11
N ALA A 109 9.79 -2.62 13.77
CA ALA A 109 11.08 -2.49 14.46
C ALA A 109 11.76 -1.17 14.09
N SER A 110 11.59 -0.74 12.84
CA SER A 110 12.03 0.55 12.32
C SER A 110 10.92 1.25 11.51
N PRO A 111 10.88 2.59 11.42
CA PRO A 111 9.91 3.27 10.54
C PRO A 111 9.98 2.82 9.08
N CYS A 112 11.17 2.43 8.60
CA CYS A 112 11.36 1.98 7.22
C CYS A 112 10.76 0.60 6.95
N ASP A 113 10.42 -0.18 7.97
CA ASP A 113 9.75 -1.46 7.80
C ASP A 113 8.32 -1.27 7.25
N ALA A 114 7.70 -0.11 7.50
CA ALA A 114 6.42 0.26 6.90
C ALA A 114 6.49 0.41 5.37
N LEU A 115 7.69 0.52 4.77
CA LEU A 115 7.91 0.50 3.32
C LEU A 115 8.08 -0.92 2.77
N HIS A 116 8.21 -1.93 3.63
CA HIS A 116 8.33 -3.32 3.21
C HIS A 116 6.95 -3.85 2.82
N PRO A 117 6.72 -4.29 1.55
CA PRO A 117 5.38 -4.66 1.08
C PRO A 117 4.69 -5.72 1.95
N LEU A 118 5.41 -6.78 2.34
CA LEU A 118 4.85 -7.84 3.19
C LEU A 118 4.34 -7.30 4.54
N GLN A 119 5.14 -6.50 5.24
CA GLN A 119 4.78 -5.99 6.56
C GLN A 119 3.64 -4.97 6.47
N ASN A 120 3.69 -4.11 5.45
CA ASN A 120 2.65 -3.12 5.21
C ASN A 120 1.31 -3.81 4.89
N LEU A 121 1.29 -4.78 3.97
CA LEU A 121 0.09 -5.54 3.62
C LEU A 121 -0.49 -6.32 4.79
N SER A 122 0.35 -6.98 5.58
CA SER A 122 -0.10 -7.65 6.81
C SER A 122 -0.79 -6.69 7.77
N LEU A 123 -0.21 -5.52 8.03
CA LEU A 123 -0.84 -4.54 8.92
C LEU A 123 -2.14 -3.97 8.34
N ILE A 124 -2.20 -3.68 7.04
CA ILE A 124 -3.44 -3.21 6.39
C ILE A 124 -4.55 -4.24 6.55
N ALA A 125 -4.26 -5.50 6.24
CA ALA A 125 -5.22 -6.59 6.35
C ALA A 125 -5.67 -6.78 7.82
N GLN A 126 -4.75 -6.73 8.78
CA GLN A 126 -5.06 -6.77 10.20
C GLN A 126 -6.00 -5.63 10.62
N LEU A 127 -5.72 -4.40 10.20
CA LEU A 127 -6.55 -3.23 10.54
C LEU A 127 -7.92 -3.30 9.87
N LEU A 128 -8.01 -3.73 8.61
CA LEU A 128 -9.28 -3.94 7.91
C LEU A 128 -10.13 -5.00 8.62
N ARG A 129 -9.52 -6.12 9.02
CA ARG A 129 -10.17 -7.17 9.81
C ARG A 129 -10.72 -6.62 11.11
N GLN A 130 -9.91 -5.88 11.88
CA GLN A 130 -10.34 -5.25 13.12
C GLN A 130 -11.55 -4.33 12.90
N ARG A 131 -11.53 -3.48 11.86
CA ARG A 131 -12.65 -2.58 11.53
C ARG A 131 -13.91 -3.34 11.10
N TYR A 132 -13.76 -4.51 10.50
CA TYR A 132 -14.89 -5.38 10.18
C TYR A 132 -15.44 -6.05 11.44
N ASP A 133 -14.59 -6.57 12.32
CA ASP A 133 -15.00 -7.20 13.58
C ASP A 133 -15.78 -6.26 14.48
N GLU A 134 -15.39 -4.98 14.52
CA GLU A 134 -16.11 -3.96 15.29
C GLU A 134 -17.57 -3.78 14.83
N ARG A 135 -17.84 -3.93 13.52
CA ARG A 135 -19.20 -3.81 12.93
C ARG A 135 -19.31 -4.69 11.66
N PRO A 136 -19.63 -5.98 11.82
CA PRO A 136 -19.65 -6.94 10.71
C PRO A 136 -20.69 -6.65 9.64
N GLY A 137 -20.57 -7.31 8.48
CA GLY A 137 -21.56 -7.33 7.40
C GLY A 137 -21.24 -6.43 6.21
N SER A 138 -20.21 -5.58 6.28
CA SER A 138 -19.78 -4.79 5.11
C SER A 138 -18.30 -4.44 5.14
N TRP A 139 -17.55 -5.10 4.26
CA TRP A 139 -16.14 -4.82 4.00
C TRP A 139 -15.89 -3.39 3.49
N LEU A 140 -16.79 -2.86 2.67
CA LEU A 140 -16.73 -1.47 2.22
C LEU A 140 -16.87 -0.47 3.39
N ASN A 141 -17.73 -0.77 4.37
CA ASN A 141 -17.83 0.06 5.58
C ASN A 141 -16.60 -0.11 6.49
N ALA A 142 -16.01 -1.30 6.56
CA ALA A 142 -14.75 -1.53 7.27
C ALA A 142 -13.60 -0.72 6.64
N ALA A 143 -13.47 -0.72 5.31
CA ALA A 143 -12.50 0.11 4.59
C ALA A 143 -12.73 1.61 4.82
N ALA A 144 -13.97 2.07 4.83
CA ALA A 144 -14.30 3.46 5.15
C ALA A 144 -13.87 3.87 6.58
N ARG A 145 -14.02 2.96 7.56
CA ARG A 145 -13.55 3.17 8.94
C ARG A 145 -12.04 3.04 9.08
N TYR A 146 -11.39 2.20 8.27
CA TYR A 146 -9.94 2.11 8.19
C TYR A 146 -9.35 3.49 7.84
N HIS A 147 -9.87 4.12 6.79
CA HIS A 147 -9.41 5.44 6.35
C HIS A 147 -9.88 6.58 7.27
N ARG A 148 -11.12 6.52 7.77
CA ARG A 148 -11.70 7.56 8.64
C ARG A 148 -12.54 6.93 9.76
N PRO A 149 -11.95 6.62 10.92
CA PRO A 149 -12.67 5.98 12.03
C PRO A 149 -13.89 6.77 12.51
N ALA A 150 -13.81 8.11 12.49
CA ALA A 150 -14.90 9.00 12.86
C ALA A 150 -16.11 8.97 11.89
N GLY A 151 -15.99 8.32 10.73
CA GLY A 151 -17.08 8.24 9.76
C GLY A 151 -17.36 9.56 9.03
N GLY A 152 -18.64 9.79 8.72
CA GLY A 152 -19.13 11.01 8.06
C GLY A 152 -18.84 11.08 6.56
N ALA A 153 -18.97 12.29 6.01
CA ALA A 153 -18.79 12.54 4.58
C ALA A 153 -17.42 12.08 4.01
N PRO A 154 -16.28 12.24 4.72
CA PRO A 154 -15.00 11.72 4.23
C PRO A 154 -14.99 10.19 4.10
N ALA A 155 -15.52 9.47 5.10
CA ALA A 155 -15.62 8.01 5.06
C ALA A 155 -16.54 7.55 3.92
N ALA A 156 -17.67 8.24 3.71
CA ALA A 156 -18.59 7.93 2.62
C ALA A 156 -17.96 8.15 1.22
N ARG A 157 -17.14 9.22 1.06
CA ARG A 157 -16.36 9.44 -0.16
C ARG A 157 -15.34 8.34 -0.38
N TYR A 158 -14.59 7.98 0.67
CA TYR A 158 -13.61 6.91 0.60
C TYR A 158 -14.24 5.58 0.20
N ARG A 159 -15.39 5.22 0.80
CA ARG A 159 -16.16 4.03 0.43
C ARG A 159 -16.46 3.96 -1.07
N LYS A 160 -16.87 5.09 -1.68
CA LYS A 160 -17.15 5.19 -3.11
C LYS A 160 -15.89 5.03 -3.97
N LEU A 161 -14.73 5.48 -3.48
CA LEU A 161 -13.45 5.30 -4.19
C LEU A 161 -13.04 3.82 -4.18
N VAL A 162 -13.07 3.17 -3.02
CA VAL A 162 -12.76 1.73 -2.92
C VAL A 162 -13.72 0.90 -3.77
N SER A 163 -15.02 1.20 -3.76
CA SER A 163 -16.00 0.46 -4.56
C SER A 163 -15.78 0.57 -6.07
N ARG A 164 -15.14 1.65 -6.56
CA ARG A 164 -14.79 1.79 -7.99
C ARG A 164 -13.62 0.90 -8.39
N HIS A 165 -12.71 0.64 -7.44
CA HIS A 165 -11.56 -0.24 -7.67
C HIS A 165 -11.91 -1.72 -7.51
N LEU A 166 -12.98 -2.09 -6.77
CA LEU A 166 -13.38 -3.49 -6.57
C LEU A 166 -13.64 -4.26 -7.89
N PRO A 167 -14.40 -3.76 -8.89
CA PRO A 167 -14.59 -4.48 -10.16
C PRO A 167 -13.30 -4.66 -10.97
N GLN A 168 -12.27 -3.87 -10.67
CA GLN A 168 -10.96 -3.91 -11.32
C GLN A 168 -9.92 -4.66 -10.47
N ALA A 169 -10.33 -5.10 -9.26
CA ALA A 169 -9.45 -5.70 -8.29
C ALA A 169 -9.31 -7.19 -8.56
N THR A 170 -8.60 -7.52 -9.63
CA THR A 170 -7.94 -8.82 -9.72
C THR A 170 -6.49 -8.57 -9.31
N PRO A 171 -6.03 -9.11 -8.17
CA PRO A 171 -4.61 -9.07 -7.84
C PRO A 171 -3.80 -9.59 -9.06
N PRO A 172 -2.78 -8.86 -9.54
CA PRO A 172 -2.07 -9.16 -10.79
C PRO A 172 -1.26 -10.44 -10.72
#